data_AF-A0A2G2HHB6-F1
#
_entry.id   AF-A0A2G2HHB6-F1
#
_cell.length_a   1.000
_cell.length_b   1.000
_cell.length_c   1.000
_cell.angle_alpha   90.00
_cell.angle_beta   90.00
_cell.angle_gamma   90.00
#
_symmetry.space_group_name_H-M   'P 1'
#
loop_
_entity.id
_entity.type
_entity.pdbx_description
1 polymer ?
#
loop_
_entity_poly.entity_id
_entity_poly.type
_entity_poly.pdbx_seq_one_letter_code
_entity_poly.pdbx_strand_id
1 'polypeptide(L)'
;MKTIKTVLLLLLTITLSISCDNDSSPSPNDVACNYQGLTFLDTSNNTQTLIPESDLTTEYFPNSSNGPEVEIYGGTPFVVFTTIAVTVGATENINLIVNGTSYPVTVTCQRAGTVVGDEFRYDVTANNVEAEYCVVVDTVIP
;
A
#
# COMPACT_ATOMS: atom_id res chain seq x y z
N MET A 1 37.60 -31.38 17.38
CA MET A 1 37.85 -30.71 16.08
C MET A 1 37.28 -31.59 14.98
N LYS A 2 36.17 -31.15 14.35
CA LYS A 2 35.32 -31.75 13.29
C LYS A 2 33.93 -31.14 13.60
N THR A 3 33.46 -30.07 12.98
CA THR A 3 32.93 -30.00 11.62
C THR A 3 32.89 -28.53 11.16
N ILE A 4 34.03 -28.00 10.70
CA ILE A 4 34.07 -26.85 9.81
C ILE A 4 33.68 -27.40 8.45
N LYS A 5 32.37 -27.52 8.14
CA LYS A 5 31.84 -27.90 6.82
C LYS A 5 30.31 -27.83 6.66
N THR A 6 29.66 -26.94 7.39
CA THR A 6 28.33 -26.41 7.00
C THR A 6 28.53 -24.91 6.76
N VAL A 7 29.48 -24.53 5.92
CA VAL A 7 29.23 -24.33 4.47
C VAL A 7 27.94 -23.54 4.30
N LEU A 8 28.10 -22.21 4.32
CA LEU A 8 27.84 -21.44 3.11
C LEU A 8 26.39 -21.45 2.58
N LEU A 9 25.42 -21.74 3.44
CA LEU A 9 23.99 -21.52 3.21
C LEU A 9 23.45 -20.41 4.15
N LEU A 10 24.35 -19.52 4.57
CA LEU A 10 24.04 -18.28 5.26
C LEU A 10 24.66 -17.10 4.50
N LEU A 11 24.76 -17.27 3.18
CA LEU A 11 25.26 -16.32 2.18
C LEU A 11 24.30 -16.21 0.99
N LEU A 12 23.04 -16.57 1.19
CA LEU A 12 21.97 -16.44 0.19
C LEU A 12 20.66 -15.99 0.85
N THR A 13 20.73 -14.97 1.70
CA THR A 13 19.61 -14.04 1.88
C THR A 13 19.86 -12.82 1.00
N ILE A 14 19.98 -13.08 -0.31
CA ILE A 14 19.72 -12.09 -1.33
C ILE A 14 18.24 -12.23 -1.65
N THR A 15 17.43 -11.38 -1.04
CA THR A 15 16.10 -11.01 -1.54
C THR A 15 15.91 -9.54 -1.13
N LEU A 16 16.44 -8.63 -1.95
CA LEU A 16 15.61 -7.71 -2.74
C LEU A 16 14.77 -6.80 -1.83
N SER A 17 15.48 -5.81 -1.28
CA SER A 17 15.02 -4.67 -0.49
C SER A 17 14.52 -3.56 -1.41
N ILE A 18 13.21 -3.45 -1.63
CA ILE A 18 12.70 -2.44 -2.58
C ILE A 18 11.21 -2.03 -2.33
N SER A 19 10.48 -2.62 -1.39
CA SER A 19 9.00 -2.72 -1.43
C SER A 19 8.14 -1.49 -1.09
N CYS A 20 8.72 -0.30 -1.03
CA CYS A 20 8.01 0.98 -1.07
C CYS A 20 8.79 2.00 -1.94
N ASP A 21 9.92 1.60 -2.54
CA ASP A 21 10.71 2.42 -3.46
C ASP A 21 10.17 2.17 -4.88
N ASN A 22 9.07 2.87 -5.18
CA ASN A 22 8.43 2.91 -6.50
C ASN A 22 9.21 3.77 -7.52
N ASP A 23 10.27 4.46 -7.08
CA ASP A 23 11.05 5.42 -7.87
C ASP A 23 12.22 4.73 -8.61
N SER A 24 12.36 3.41 -8.41
CA SER A 24 13.32 2.54 -9.09
C SER A 24 12.69 1.83 -10.30
N SER A 25 13.49 1.49 -11.32
CA SER A 25 13.02 0.75 -12.51
C SER A 25 13.83 -0.54 -12.72
N PRO A 26 13.23 -1.74 -12.54
CA PRO A 26 11.83 -1.98 -12.16
C PRO A 26 11.59 -1.75 -10.66
N SER A 27 10.44 -1.20 -10.32
CA SER A 27 9.99 -1.16 -8.94
C SER A 27 9.36 -2.51 -8.58
N PRO A 28 9.35 -2.92 -7.33
CA PRO A 28 8.99 -4.30 -6.96
C PRO A 28 7.51 -4.51 -7.09
N ASN A 29 6.73 -3.47 -6.76
CA ASN A 29 5.29 -3.57 -6.75
C ASN A 29 4.70 -3.32 -8.15
N ASP A 30 5.54 -3.12 -9.19
CA ASP A 30 5.13 -2.77 -10.56
C ASP A 30 4.12 -3.75 -11.18
N VAL A 31 4.23 -5.05 -10.87
CA VAL A 31 3.41 -6.10 -11.51
C VAL A 31 2.38 -6.68 -10.55
N ALA A 32 2.69 -6.74 -9.25
CA ALA A 32 1.83 -7.22 -8.18
C ALA A 32 2.32 -6.64 -6.86
N CYS A 33 1.44 -6.54 -5.87
CA CYS A 33 1.85 -6.09 -4.56
C CYS A 33 2.60 -7.18 -3.80
N ASN A 34 3.88 -6.94 -3.54
CA ASN A 34 4.67 -7.89 -2.75
C ASN A 34 4.32 -7.86 -1.27
N TYR A 35 3.75 -6.74 -0.80
CA TYR A 35 3.32 -6.53 0.58
C TYR A 35 1.94 -5.86 0.55
N GLN A 36 0.95 -6.52 1.12
CA GLN A 36 -0.42 -6.00 1.20
C GLN A 36 -0.64 -5.33 2.57
N GLY A 37 -1.38 -4.23 2.58
CA GLY A 37 -1.66 -3.37 3.71
C GLY A 37 -1.15 -1.93 3.51
N LEU A 38 -1.05 -1.20 4.62
CA LEU A 38 -0.40 0.11 4.70
C LEU A 38 1.07 -0.06 5.08
N THR A 39 1.97 0.38 4.22
CA THR A 39 3.41 0.27 4.39
C THR A 39 4.10 1.64 4.27
N PHE A 40 5.34 1.75 4.75
CA PHE A 40 6.16 2.95 4.59
C PHE A 40 7.65 2.61 4.48
N LEU A 41 8.46 3.51 3.92
CA LEU A 41 9.93 3.42 3.96
C LEU A 41 10.46 4.00 5.28
N ASP A 42 11.24 3.21 6.02
CA ASP A 42 12.04 3.74 7.12
C ASP A 42 13.28 4.51 6.62
N THR A 43 13.98 5.18 7.54
CA THR A 43 15.18 5.97 7.24
C THR A 43 16.38 5.15 6.73
N SER A 44 16.28 3.82 6.72
CA SER A 44 17.28 2.89 6.19
C SER A 44 16.80 2.24 4.89
N ASN A 45 15.75 2.78 4.26
CA ASN A 45 15.13 2.29 3.04
C ASN A 45 14.59 0.85 3.16
N ASN A 46 14.14 0.45 4.35
CA ASN A 46 13.38 -0.79 4.50
C ASN A 46 11.89 -0.48 4.51
N THR A 47 11.12 -1.29 3.78
CA THR A 47 9.67 -1.32 3.91
C THR A 47 9.28 -1.85 5.27
N GLN A 48 8.44 -1.09 5.96
CA GLN A 48 7.81 -1.49 7.20
C GLN A 48 6.30 -1.57 6.97
N THR A 49 5.70 -2.69 7.35
CA THR A 49 4.23 -2.79 7.38
C THR A 49 3.72 -2.13 8.65
N LEU A 50 2.93 -1.07 8.48
CA LEU A 50 2.27 -0.38 9.59
C LEU A 50 0.96 -1.05 9.95
N ILE A 51 0.15 -1.42 8.95
CA ILE A 51 -1.12 -2.11 9.13
C ILE A 51 -1.20 -3.22 8.08
N PRO A 52 -1.31 -4.50 8.46
CA PRO A 52 -1.43 -5.58 7.49
C PRO A 52 -2.81 -5.54 6.81
N GLU A 53 -2.89 -6.05 5.58
CA GLU A 53 -4.15 -6.13 4.84
C GLU A 53 -5.26 -6.87 5.57
N SER A 54 -4.92 -7.90 6.36
CA SER A 54 -5.89 -8.66 7.15
C SER A 54 -6.66 -7.81 8.18
N ASP A 55 -6.13 -6.63 8.50
CA ASP A 55 -6.73 -5.72 9.47
C ASP A 55 -7.44 -4.54 8.78
N LEU A 56 -7.40 -4.48 7.44
CA LEU A 56 -8.08 -3.48 6.63
C LEU A 56 -9.32 -4.08 5.95
N THR A 57 -10.20 -3.19 5.53
CA THR A 57 -11.36 -3.48 4.68
C THR A 57 -11.34 -2.48 3.54
N THR A 58 -11.46 -2.99 2.31
CA THR A 58 -11.46 -2.19 1.08
C THR A 58 -12.77 -2.34 0.34
N GLU A 59 -13.45 -1.22 0.16
CA GLU A 59 -14.71 -1.12 -0.58
C GLU A 59 -14.52 -0.27 -1.83
N TYR A 60 -14.95 -0.80 -2.97
CA TYR A 60 -14.99 -0.05 -4.22
C TYR A 60 -16.44 0.32 -4.57
N PHE A 61 -16.68 1.60 -4.80
CA PHE A 61 -17.97 2.15 -5.16
C PHE A 61 -17.93 2.64 -6.60
N PRO A 62 -18.37 1.87 -7.60
CA PRO A 62 -18.37 2.30 -9.00
C PRO A 62 -19.28 3.51 -9.30
N ASN A 63 -20.33 3.75 -8.49
CA ASN A 63 -21.35 4.76 -8.77
C ASN A 63 -21.70 5.66 -7.57
N SER A 64 -20.69 6.15 -6.83
CA SER A 64 -20.93 7.14 -5.77
C SER A 64 -21.41 8.50 -6.34
N SER A 65 -21.98 9.35 -5.49
CA SER A 65 -22.41 10.71 -5.89
C SER A 65 -21.26 11.60 -6.38
N ASN A 66 -20.01 11.26 -6.02
CA ASN A 66 -18.81 12.00 -6.42
C ASN A 66 -18.11 11.36 -7.63
N GLY A 67 -18.68 10.31 -8.20
CA GLY A 67 -18.02 9.43 -9.17
C GLY A 67 -17.56 8.12 -8.53
N PRO A 68 -16.79 7.28 -9.23
CA PRO A 68 -16.28 6.07 -8.62
C PRO A 68 -15.22 6.39 -7.56
N GLU A 69 -15.28 5.70 -6.41
CA GLU A 69 -14.42 5.93 -5.26
C GLU A 69 -14.01 4.63 -4.56
N VAL A 70 -12.93 4.68 -3.79
CA VAL A 70 -12.43 3.61 -2.95
C VAL A 70 -12.39 4.08 -1.51
N GLU A 71 -12.87 3.25 -0.60
CA GLU A 71 -12.71 3.43 0.84
C GLU A 71 -11.88 2.27 1.41
N ILE A 72 -10.87 2.61 2.21
CA ILE A 72 -10.02 1.68 2.94
C ILE A 72 -10.07 2.07 4.41
N TYR A 73 -10.48 1.16 5.29
CA TYR A 73 -10.59 1.43 6.72
C TYR A 73 -10.25 0.22 7.58
N GLY A 74 -9.86 0.45 8.84
CA GLY A 74 -9.50 -0.62 9.77
C GLY A 74 -8.17 -0.38 10.48
N GLY A 75 -7.59 -1.44 11.02
CA GLY A 75 -6.25 -1.42 11.62
C GLY A 75 -6.16 -0.96 13.07
N THR A 76 -4.94 -1.04 13.62
CA THR A 76 -4.54 -0.43 14.89
C THR A 76 -3.21 0.30 14.70
N PRO A 77 -3.18 1.64 14.60
CA PRO A 77 -4.30 2.56 14.82
C PRO A 77 -5.40 2.43 13.76
N PHE A 78 -6.63 2.82 14.13
CA PHE A 78 -7.75 2.79 13.18
C PHE A 78 -7.58 3.89 12.14
N VAL A 79 -7.64 3.53 10.87
CA VAL A 79 -7.51 4.44 9.73
C VAL A 79 -8.79 4.49 8.90
N VAL A 80 -9.03 5.63 8.25
CA VAL A 80 -10.02 5.79 7.17
C VAL A 80 -9.37 6.58 6.05
N PHE A 81 -9.34 5.97 4.88
CA PHE A 81 -8.82 6.52 3.63
C PHE A 81 -9.93 6.45 2.59
N THR A 82 -10.25 7.57 1.96
CA THR A 82 -11.27 7.63 0.90
C THR A 82 -10.72 8.45 -0.25
N THR A 83 -10.83 7.93 -1.47
CA THR A 83 -10.33 8.63 -2.67
C THR A 83 -11.19 8.34 -3.90
N ILE A 84 -11.30 9.34 -4.80
CA ILE A 84 -11.84 9.21 -6.16
C ILE A 84 -10.75 8.93 -7.20
N ALA A 85 -9.47 8.84 -6.79
CA ALA A 85 -8.38 8.45 -7.67
C ALA A 85 -8.46 6.94 -7.98
N VAL A 86 -9.32 6.56 -8.92
CA VAL A 86 -9.64 5.14 -9.21
C VAL A 86 -9.10 4.66 -10.56
N THR A 87 -8.24 5.44 -11.19
CA THR A 87 -7.57 5.10 -12.46
C THR A 87 -6.08 5.36 -12.34
N VAL A 88 -5.25 4.53 -12.96
CA VAL A 88 -3.79 4.66 -12.92
C VAL A 88 -3.34 6.06 -13.35
N GLY A 89 -2.47 6.67 -12.54
CA GLY A 89 -1.96 8.04 -12.73
C GLY A 89 -2.89 9.15 -12.23
N ALA A 90 -4.11 8.82 -11.75
CA ALA A 90 -4.96 9.81 -11.10
C ALA A 90 -4.37 10.20 -9.74
N THR A 91 -4.45 11.49 -9.43
CA THR A 91 -3.98 12.05 -8.16
C THR A 91 -5.10 12.82 -7.49
N GLU A 92 -5.17 12.75 -6.16
CA GLU A 92 -6.12 13.51 -5.34
C GLU A 92 -5.45 14.01 -4.07
N ASN A 93 -5.91 15.15 -3.54
CA ASN A 93 -5.59 15.56 -2.17
C ASN A 93 -6.74 15.15 -1.25
N ILE A 94 -6.46 14.29 -0.28
CA ILE A 94 -7.47 13.79 0.67
C ILE A 94 -7.09 14.13 2.11
N ASN A 95 -8.01 13.84 3.03
CA ASN A 95 -7.75 13.82 4.45
C ASN A 95 -7.70 12.38 4.94
N LEU A 96 -6.50 11.84 5.18
CA LEU A 96 -6.34 10.55 5.84
C LEU A 96 -6.70 10.69 7.31
N ILE A 97 -7.63 9.88 7.79
CA ILE A 97 -8.06 9.90 9.19
C ILE A 97 -7.31 8.80 9.94
N VAL A 98 -6.60 9.14 11.01
CA VAL A 98 -5.91 8.18 11.90
C VAL A 98 -6.36 8.42 13.34
N ASN A 99 -7.00 7.43 13.96
CA ASN A 99 -7.64 7.54 15.29
C ASN A 99 -8.50 8.82 15.44
N GLY A 100 -9.25 9.19 14.39
CA GLY A 100 -10.10 10.38 14.36
C GLY A 100 -9.38 11.71 14.10
N THR A 101 -8.05 11.71 13.97
CA THR A 101 -7.28 12.91 13.59
C THR A 101 -7.08 12.97 12.08
N SER A 102 -7.32 14.12 11.48
CA SER A 102 -7.22 14.35 10.03
C SER A 102 -5.81 14.80 9.63
N TYR A 103 -5.24 14.14 8.63
CA TYR A 103 -3.94 14.46 8.06
C TYR A 103 -4.09 14.72 6.54
N PRO A 104 -3.74 15.92 6.05
CA PRO A 104 -3.78 16.18 4.62
C PRO A 104 -2.65 15.41 3.93
N VAL A 105 -3.00 14.66 2.89
CA VAL A 105 -2.07 13.86 2.09
C VAL A 105 -2.39 13.98 0.60
N THR A 106 -1.41 13.79 -0.25
CA THR A 106 -1.61 13.62 -1.69
C THR A 106 -1.50 12.14 -2.03
N VAL A 107 -2.49 11.62 -2.74
CA VAL A 107 -2.58 10.21 -3.13
C VAL A 107 -2.46 10.08 -4.64
N THR A 108 -1.73 9.08 -5.12
CA THR A 108 -1.65 8.76 -6.54
C THR A 108 -2.00 7.29 -6.74
N CYS A 109 -2.98 7.02 -7.60
CA CYS A 109 -3.36 5.66 -7.96
C CYS A 109 -2.30 5.07 -8.90
N GLN A 110 -1.62 4.04 -8.45
CA GLN A 110 -0.62 3.32 -9.24
C GLN A 110 -1.17 2.06 -9.88
N ARG A 111 -2.20 1.47 -9.26
CA ARG A 111 -2.91 0.31 -9.79
C ARG A 111 -4.39 0.42 -9.45
N ALA A 112 -5.25 0.08 -10.41
CA ALA A 112 -6.69 0.13 -10.27
C ALA A 112 -7.34 -1.23 -10.58
N GLY A 113 -7.82 -1.89 -9.53
CA GLY A 113 -8.61 -3.12 -9.59
C GLY A 113 -10.08 -2.79 -9.34
N THR A 114 -11.03 -3.35 -10.08
CA THR A 114 -12.44 -2.88 -9.97
C THR A 114 -13.44 -3.98 -9.64
N VAL A 115 -12.95 -5.21 -9.44
CA VAL A 115 -13.77 -6.32 -8.95
C VAL A 115 -13.19 -6.89 -7.66
N VAL A 116 -14.01 -7.63 -6.91
CA VAL A 116 -13.57 -8.32 -5.69
C VAL A 116 -12.38 -9.23 -6.00
N GLY A 117 -11.33 -9.13 -5.18
CA GLY A 117 -10.08 -9.86 -5.35
C GLY A 117 -9.04 -9.17 -6.24
N ASP A 118 -9.39 -8.08 -6.94
CA ASP A 118 -8.39 -7.24 -7.59
C ASP A 118 -7.63 -6.38 -6.56
N GLU A 119 -6.50 -5.79 -6.98
CA GLU A 119 -5.68 -4.92 -6.14
C GLU A 119 -5.83 -3.45 -6.54
N PHE A 120 -5.95 -2.58 -5.53
CA PHE A 120 -5.60 -1.16 -5.65
C PHE A 120 -4.22 -0.91 -5.05
N ARG A 121 -3.45 -0.02 -5.68
CA ARG A 121 -2.18 0.49 -5.13
C ARG A 121 -2.18 2.00 -5.16
N TYR A 122 -1.83 2.59 -4.02
CA TYR A 122 -1.76 4.04 -3.83
C TYR A 122 -0.43 4.43 -3.22
N ASP A 123 0.23 5.41 -3.85
CA ASP A 123 1.27 6.17 -3.17
C ASP A 123 0.61 7.29 -2.37
N VAL A 124 1.02 7.46 -1.12
CA VAL A 124 0.51 8.47 -0.19
C VAL A 124 1.68 9.32 0.28
N THR A 125 1.64 10.61 -0.03
CA THR A 125 2.73 11.54 0.28
C THR A 125 2.25 12.69 1.15
N ALA A 126 3.05 13.04 2.17
CA ALA A 126 2.85 14.23 2.98
C ALA A 126 4.16 14.65 3.67
N ASN A 127 4.48 15.95 3.67
CA ASN A 127 5.63 16.50 4.40
C ASN A 127 6.98 15.76 4.17
N ASN A 128 7.24 15.32 2.93
CA ASN A 128 8.40 14.50 2.53
C ASN A 128 8.43 13.09 3.15
N VAL A 129 7.30 12.60 3.65
CA VAL A 129 7.08 11.19 4.00
C VAL A 129 6.26 10.55 2.89
N GLU A 130 6.64 9.33 2.55
CA GLU A 130 5.92 8.47 1.61
C GLU A 130 5.48 7.19 2.32
N ALA A 131 4.23 6.82 2.08
CA ALA A 131 3.61 5.57 2.47
C ALA A 131 2.92 4.97 1.25
N GLU A 132 2.63 3.68 1.29
CA GLU A 132 1.93 2.98 0.22
C GLU A 132 0.76 2.21 0.82
N TYR A 133 -0.42 2.32 0.20
CA TYR A 133 -1.44 1.27 0.34
C TYR A 133 -1.28 0.32 -0.83
N CYS A 134 -1.17 -0.97 -0.52
CA CYS A 134 -1.63 -1.96 -1.48
C CYS A 134 -2.65 -2.89 -0.85
N VAL A 135 -3.86 -2.87 -1.39
CA VAL A 135 -5.02 -3.52 -0.79
C VAL A 135 -5.78 -4.33 -1.82
N VAL A 136 -6.50 -5.35 -1.36
CA VAL A 136 -7.39 -6.18 -2.16
C VAL A 136 -8.81 -5.66 -2.01
N VAL A 137 -9.55 -5.55 -3.11
CA VAL A 137 -10.97 -5.18 -3.06
C VAL A 137 -11.75 -6.30 -2.38
N ASP A 138 -12.27 -6.04 -1.19
CA ASP A 138 -13.10 -6.99 -0.44
C ASP A 138 -14.54 -6.99 -0.95
N THR A 139 -15.07 -5.81 -1.24
CA THR A 139 -16.47 -5.63 -1.66
C THR A 139 -16.60 -4.57 -2.74
N VAL A 140 -17.51 -4.79 -3.68
CA VAL A 140 -17.96 -3.78 -4.65
C VAL A 140 -19.38 -3.36 -4.31
N ILE A 141 -19.60 -2.08 -4.04
CA ILE A 141 -20.88 -1.52 -3.62
C ILE A 141 -21.46 -0.68 -4.77
N PRO A 142 -22.50 -1.19 -5.48
CA PRO A 142 -22.99 -0.61 -6.72
C PRO A 142 -23.72 0.72 -6.56
#